data_AF-A0A6P7F1D5-F1
#
_entry.id   AF-A0A6P7F1D5-F1
#
_cell.length_a   1.000
_cell.length_b   1.000
_cell.length_c   1.000
_cell.angle_alpha   90.00
_cell.angle_beta   90.00
_cell.angle_gamma   90.00
#
_symmetry.space_group_name_H-M   'P 1'
#
loop_
_entity.id
_entity.type
_entity.pdbx_description
1 polymer ?
#
loop_
_entity_poly.entity_id
_entity_poly.type
_entity_poly.pdbx_seq_one_letter_code
_entity_poly.pdbx_strand_id
1 'polypeptide(L)'
;MFAVLNYNIRSITHKFMITGHTQNEADNGHSLIEKQIKRNLKSGPIYTPEQYVTLIKNSRKTGKPFMVHELSCESFYNLKNLQEEWGSNFSKNKSGNVVKWNNIKVTKVEKNKPSSFFYKESHNAENYEEVVVRSFKAKKLKPLETLNLQPAYLQIIPLSEHKKLI
;
A
#
# COMPACT_ATOMS: atom_id res chain seq x y z
N MET A 1 2.27 10.28 0.91
CA MET A 1 2.91 11.61 0.99
C MET A 1 4.44 11.48 1.10
N PHE A 2 4.98 10.66 2.03
CA PHE A 2 6.42 10.39 2.13
C PHE A 2 7.12 10.09 0.79
N ALA A 3 6.51 9.25 -0.05
CA ALA A 3 7.10 8.85 -1.31
C ALA A 3 7.32 10.00 -2.32
N VAL A 4 6.40 10.96 -2.43
CA VAL A 4 6.57 12.09 -3.37
C VAL A 4 7.66 13.06 -2.93
N LEU A 5 7.99 13.11 -1.63
CA LEU A 5 9.13 13.90 -1.13
C LEU A 5 10.46 13.23 -1.44
N ASN A 6 10.60 11.96 -1.05
CA ASN A 6 11.88 11.26 -1.04
C ASN A 6 12.27 10.66 -2.40
N TYR A 7 11.29 10.37 -3.26
CA TYR A 7 11.54 9.84 -4.60
C TYR A 7 11.33 10.91 -5.67
N ASN A 8 11.84 10.65 -6.88
CA ASN A 8 11.65 11.52 -8.03
C ASN A 8 10.25 11.35 -8.67
N ILE A 9 9.21 11.55 -7.86
CA ILE A 9 7.81 11.38 -8.26
C ILE A 9 7.08 12.71 -8.07
N ARG A 10 6.47 13.23 -9.14
CA ARG A 10 5.76 14.53 -9.11
C ARG A 10 4.45 14.46 -8.35
N SER A 11 3.68 13.39 -8.58
CA SER A 11 2.40 13.16 -7.91
C SER A 11 2.04 11.68 -7.91
N ILE A 12 1.28 11.24 -6.91
CA ILE A 12 0.68 9.91 -6.84
C ILE A 12 -0.83 10.09 -6.76
N THR A 13 -1.57 9.36 -7.58
CA THR A 13 -3.04 9.36 -7.57
C THR A 13 -3.54 7.94 -7.31
N HIS A 14 -4.32 7.75 -6.25
CA HIS A 14 -4.99 6.48 -5.98
C HIS A 14 -6.46 6.62 -6.35
N LYS A 15 -6.93 5.70 -7.19
CA LYS A 15 -8.34 5.59 -7.57
C LYS A 15 -8.90 4.35 -6.88
N PHE A 16 -9.96 4.52 -6.12
CA PHE A 16 -10.69 3.43 -5.48
C PHE A 16 -11.79 2.94 -6.42
N MET A 17 -12.05 1.63 -6.40
CA MET A 17 -13.11 1.03 -7.20
C MET A 17 -14.47 1.31 -6.57
N ILE A 18 -15.49 1.47 -7.42
CA ILE A 18 -16.89 1.53 -6.99
C ILE A 18 -17.42 0.10 -6.85
N THR A 19 -18.21 -0.13 -5.79
CA THR A 19 -18.87 -1.41 -5.53
C THR A 19 -19.92 -1.73 -6.60
N GLY A 20 -19.97 -2.98 -7.07
CA GLY A 20 -21.03 -3.48 -7.96
C GLY A 20 -20.58 -3.84 -9.38
N HIS A 21 -19.76 -4.89 -9.53
CA HIS A 21 -19.35 -5.52 -10.82
C HIS A 21 -18.07 -4.98 -11.49
N THR A 22 -17.02 -4.73 -10.70
CA THR A 22 -15.68 -4.47 -11.23
C THR A 22 -14.87 -5.78 -11.32
N GLN A 23 -14.39 -6.13 -12.52
CA GLN A 23 -13.39 -7.18 -12.71
C GLN A 23 -12.04 -6.61 -12.26
N ASN A 24 -11.51 -7.09 -11.13
CA ASN A 24 -10.17 -6.71 -10.70
C ASN A 24 -9.15 -7.50 -11.53
N GLU A 25 -8.21 -6.80 -12.19
CA GLU A 25 -7.15 -7.45 -12.97
C GLU A 25 -6.30 -8.41 -12.13
N ALA A 26 -6.20 -8.15 -10.81
CA ALA A 26 -5.51 -9.02 -9.87
C ALA A 26 -6.17 -10.41 -9.75
N ASP A 27 -7.48 -10.54 -9.97
CA ASP A 27 -8.21 -11.81 -9.84
C ASP A 27 -7.78 -12.82 -10.90
N ASN A 28 -7.43 -12.33 -12.10
CA ASN A 28 -6.86 -13.16 -13.16
C ASN A 28 -5.51 -13.73 -12.72
N GLY A 29 -4.64 -12.87 -12.16
CA GLY A 29 -3.34 -13.30 -11.63
C GLY A 29 -3.50 -14.35 -10.54
N HIS A 30 -4.41 -14.13 -9.59
CA HIS A 30 -4.70 -15.06 -8.51
C HIS A 30 -5.18 -16.42 -9.04
N SER A 31 -6.12 -16.40 -9.99
CA SER A 31 -6.68 -17.62 -10.60
C SER A 31 -5.61 -18.46 -11.32
N LEU A 32 -4.66 -17.81 -12.02
CA LEU A 32 -3.58 -18.50 -12.71
C LEU A 32 -2.60 -19.15 -11.73
N ILE A 33 -2.21 -18.42 -10.68
CA ILE A 33 -1.33 -18.92 -9.62
C ILE A 33 -1.97 -20.12 -8.92
N GLU A 34 -3.23 -19.99 -8.51
CA GLU A 34 -3.96 -21.06 -7.82
C GLU A 34 -4.07 -22.33 -8.69
N LYS A 35 -4.42 -22.16 -9.97
CA LYS A 35 -4.49 -23.27 -10.94
C LYS A 35 -3.14 -23.97 -11.08
N GLN A 36 -2.04 -23.23 -11.11
CA GLN A 36 -0.71 -23.79 -11.26
C GLN A 36 -0.26 -24.55 -10.00
N ILE A 37 -0.52 -24.00 -8.82
CA ILE A 37 -0.24 -24.66 -7.54
C ILE A 37 -1.05 -25.96 -7.42
N LYS A 38 -2.37 -25.92 -7.68
CA LYS A 38 -3.23 -27.10 -7.68
C LYS A 38 -2.77 -28.17 -8.65
N ARG A 39 -2.27 -27.79 -9.83
CA ARG A 39 -1.71 -28.74 -10.80
C ARG A 39 -0.42 -29.38 -10.29
N ASN A 40 0.47 -28.60 -9.70
CA ASN A 40 1.73 -29.11 -9.17
C ASN A 40 1.51 -30.09 -8.00
N LEU A 41 0.57 -29.76 -7.09
CA LEU A 41 0.19 -30.62 -5.97
C LEU A 41 -0.37 -31.99 -6.38
N LYS A 42 -0.87 -32.16 -7.61
CA LYS A 42 -1.26 -33.47 -8.16
C LYS A 42 -0.07 -34.36 -8.49
N SER A 43 1.10 -33.78 -8.76
CA SER A 43 2.32 -34.50 -9.13
C SER A 43 3.26 -34.72 -7.94
N GLY A 44 3.14 -33.92 -6.88
CA GLY A 44 3.89 -34.07 -5.65
C GLY A 44 3.62 -32.92 -4.68
N PRO A 45 3.94 -33.08 -3.39
CA PRO A 45 3.78 -32.02 -2.39
C PRO A 45 4.83 -30.90 -2.58
N ILE A 46 4.51 -29.73 -2.03
CA ILE A 46 5.41 -28.57 -1.96
C ILE A 46 6.05 -28.59 -0.57
N TYR A 47 7.38 -28.65 -0.53
CA TYR A 47 8.16 -28.80 0.71
C TYR A 47 8.80 -27.50 1.18
N THR A 48 9.09 -26.56 0.28
CA THR A 48 9.82 -25.33 0.62
C THR A 48 9.17 -24.07 0.02
N PRO A 49 9.21 -22.92 0.71
CA PRO A 49 8.66 -21.66 0.20
C PRO A 49 9.24 -21.24 -1.16
N GLU A 50 10.51 -21.53 -1.42
CA GLU A 50 11.21 -21.22 -2.67
C GLU A 50 10.55 -21.91 -3.88
N GLN A 51 9.91 -23.07 -3.67
CA GLN A 51 9.15 -23.75 -4.72
C GLN A 51 7.93 -22.92 -5.13
N TYR A 52 7.26 -22.23 -4.21
CA TYR A 52 6.15 -21.33 -4.56
C TYR A 52 6.61 -20.18 -5.44
N VAL A 53 7.79 -19.62 -5.21
CA VAL A 53 8.36 -18.54 -6.06
C VAL A 53 8.44 -19.01 -7.50
N THR A 54 8.97 -20.23 -7.71
CA THR A 54 9.08 -20.83 -9.04
C THR A 54 7.72 -21.12 -9.66
N LEU A 55 6.76 -21.62 -8.88
CA LEU A 55 5.39 -21.89 -9.36
C LEU A 55 4.65 -20.62 -9.75
N ILE A 56 4.80 -19.55 -8.96
CA ILE A 56 4.18 -18.24 -9.23
C ILE A 56 4.78 -17.64 -10.50
N LYS A 57 6.11 -17.59 -10.63
CA LYS A 57 6.79 -17.07 -11.84
C LYS A 57 6.27 -17.76 -13.11
N ASN A 58 6.09 -19.09 -13.05
CA ASN A 58 5.67 -19.91 -14.19
C ASN A 58 4.14 -20.09 -14.36
N SER A 59 3.32 -19.47 -13.51
CA SER A 59 1.86 -19.67 -13.56
C SER A 59 1.20 -19.04 -14.78
N ARG A 60 1.78 -17.97 -15.33
CA ARG A 60 1.32 -17.33 -16.56
C ARG A 60 1.92 -18.04 -17.77
N LYS A 61 1.08 -18.74 -18.52
CA LYS A 61 1.49 -19.52 -19.71
C LYS A 61 1.74 -18.68 -20.97
N THR A 62 1.11 -17.52 -21.07
CA THR A 62 1.16 -16.64 -22.25
C THR A 62 1.56 -15.23 -21.84
N GLY A 63 2.50 -14.63 -22.57
CA GLY A 63 3.03 -13.31 -22.29
C GLY A 63 4.19 -13.34 -21.28
N LYS A 64 4.45 -12.19 -20.64
CA LYS A 64 5.58 -12.03 -19.70
C LYS A 64 5.30 -12.78 -18.39
N PRO A 65 6.23 -13.61 -17.89
CA PRO A 65 6.14 -14.23 -16.56
C PRO A 65 5.90 -13.22 -15.44
N PHE A 66 5.36 -13.68 -14.31
CA PHE A 66 5.23 -12.82 -13.14
C PHE A 66 6.62 -12.50 -12.56
N MET A 67 6.84 -11.22 -12.25
CA MET A 67 8.01 -10.79 -11.48
C MET A 67 7.70 -10.99 -9.99
N VAL A 68 8.41 -11.93 -9.36
CA VAL A 68 8.24 -12.22 -7.93
C VAL A 68 9.40 -11.61 -7.18
N HIS A 69 9.08 -10.72 -6.24
CA HIS A 69 10.03 -10.14 -5.30
C HIS A 69 9.85 -10.84 -3.96
N GLU A 70 10.88 -11.54 -3.51
CA GLU A 70 10.90 -12.16 -2.20
C GLU A 70 11.19 -11.07 -1.16
N LEU A 71 10.30 -10.94 -0.18
CA LEU A 71 10.41 -9.93 0.86
C LEU A 71 10.93 -10.57 2.14
N SER A 72 11.86 -9.90 2.80
CA SER A 72 12.42 -10.30 4.08
C SER A 72 11.85 -9.43 5.21
N CYS A 73 12.21 -9.76 6.45
CA CYS A 73 11.86 -8.99 7.65
C CYS A 73 12.20 -7.49 7.52
N GLU A 74 13.31 -7.19 6.84
CA GLU A 74 13.85 -5.85 6.60
C GLU A 74 13.04 -5.05 5.56
N SER A 75 12.21 -5.72 4.78
CA SER A 75 11.40 -5.08 3.73
C SER A 75 10.15 -4.36 4.29
N PHE A 76 9.83 -4.55 5.57
CA PHE A 76 8.62 -4.02 6.19
C PHE A 76 8.93 -2.81 7.06
N TYR A 77 8.12 -1.75 6.94
CA TYR A 77 8.30 -0.49 7.66
C TYR A 77 7.11 -0.17 8.57
N ASN A 78 7.38 0.48 9.70
CA ASN A 78 6.35 0.96 10.62
C ASN A 78 5.72 2.26 10.10
N LEU A 79 4.70 2.12 9.24
CA LEU A 79 3.98 3.25 8.65
C LEU A 79 3.08 3.98 9.66
N LYS A 80 2.73 3.35 10.78
CA LYS A 80 1.93 3.99 11.85
C LYS A 80 2.75 5.07 12.54
N ASN A 81 3.97 4.75 12.96
CA ASN A 81 4.88 5.74 13.54
C ASN A 81 5.14 6.88 12.55
N LEU A 82 5.34 6.56 11.27
CA LEU A 82 5.49 7.58 10.23
C LEU A 82 4.26 8.49 10.15
N GLN A 83 3.05 7.93 10.20
CA GLN A 83 1.81 8.71 10.15
C GLN A 83 1.68 9.66 11.35
N GLU A 84 2.02 9.19 12.55
CA GLU A 84 1.98 9.99 13.78
C GLU A 84 2.97 11.17 13.72
N GLU A 85 4.16 10.96 13.14
CA GLU A 85 5.14 12.03 12.93
C GLU A 85 4.79 12.97 11.76
N TRP A 86 4.05 12.48 10.76
CA TRP A 86 3.72 13.25 9.56
C TRP A 86 2.73 14.38 9.84
N GLY A 87 1.69 14.09 10.60
CA GLY A 87 0.67 15.06 10.97
C GLY A 87 -0.55 14.41 11.59
N SER A 88 -1.48 15.27 12.04
CA SER A 88 -2.61 14.87 12.87
C SER A 88 -3.97 15.13 12.22
N ASN A 89 -4.05 15.95 11.17
CA ASN A 89 -5.32 16.27 10.54
C ASN A 89 -5.61 15.38 9.33
N PHE A 90 -6.56 14.46 9.49
CA PHE A 90 -7.09 13.63 8.42
C PHE A 90 -8.63 13.67 8.36
N SER A 91 -9.26 14.49 9.20
CA SER A 91 -10.71 14.49 9.41
C SER A 91 -11.37 15.75 8.90
N LYS A 92 -10.64 16.85 8.71
CA LYS A 92 -11.20 18.12 8.23
C LYS A 92 -10.46 18.64 7.00
N ASN A 93 -11.21 19.06 6.00
CA ASN A 93 -10.67 19.74 4.84
C ASN A 93 -10.32 21.21 5.18
N LYS A 94 -9.73 21.91 4.22
CA LYS A 94 -9.34 23.33 4.35
C LYS A 94 -10.53 24.27 4.57
N SER A 95 -11.71 23.90 4.08
CA SER A 95 -12.97 24.64 4.27
C SER A 95 -13.63 24.38 5.64
N GLY A 96 -13.07 23.47 6.46
CA GLY A 96 -13.60 23.09 7.76
C GLY A 96 -14.65 21.96 7.72
N ASN A 97 -14.97 21.44 6.54
CA ASN A 97 -15.91 20.33 6.38
C ASN A 97 -15.25 19.01 6.80
N VAL A 98 -16.07 18.08 7.30
CA VAL A 98 -15.62 16.75 7.69
C VAL A 98 -15.37 15.89 6.46
N VAL A 99 -14.20 15.26 6.42
CA VAL A 99 -13.78 14.34 5.35
C VAL A 99 -14.44 12.98 5.55
N LYS A 100 -15.34 12.60 4.65
CA LYS A 100 -16.02 11.29 4.67
C LYS A 100 -15.18 10.26 3.91
N TRP A 101 -14.26 9.59 4.61
CA TRP A 101 -13.34 8.60 4.01
C TRP A 101 -14.03 7.53 3.16
N ASN A 102 -15.19 7.04 3.57
CA ASN A 102 -15.96 6.03 2.84
C ASN A 102 -16.48 6.52 1.47
N ASN A 103 -16.61 7.84 1.28
CA ASN A 103 -17.09 8.42 0.03
C ASN A 103 -15.97 8.74 -0.95
N ILE A 104 -14.70 8.71 -0.49
CA ILE A 104 -13.57 9.10 -1.30
C ILE A 104 -13.33 8.06 -2.40
N LYS A 105 -13.38 8.51 -3.65
CA LYS A 105 -13.11 7.68 -4.84
C LYS A 105 -11.73 7.93 -5.41
N VAL A 106 -11.16 9.10 -5.18
CA VAL A 106 -9.82 9.44 -5.65
C VAL A 106 -9.09 10.21 -4.58
N THR A 107 -7.85 9.81 -4.28
CA THR A 107 -6.89 10.63 -3.53
C THR A 107 -5.69 10.96 -4.40
N LYS A 108 -5.11 12.14 -4.18
CA LYS A 108 -3.93 12.62 -4.89
C LYS A 108 -2.99 13.30 -3.92
N VAL A 109 -1.70 13.05 -4.07
CA VAL A 109 -0.62 13.74 -3.34
C VAL A 109 0.36 14.30 -4.35
N GLU A 110 0.90 15.49 -4.08
CA GLU A 110 1.77 16.22 -4.99
C GLU A 110 3.05 16.64 -4.28
N LYS A 111 4.18 16.59 -4.99
CA LYS A 111 5.49 16.98 -4.45
C LYS A 111 5.55 18.45 -4.05
N ASN A 112 4.85 19.32 -4.79
CA ASN A 112 4.81 20.76 -4.54
C ASN A 112 4.01 21.14 -3.28
N LYS A 113 3.15 20.24 -2.80
CA LYS A 113 2.30 20.47 -1.61
C LYS A 113 2.38 19.26 -0.68
N PRO A 114 3.54 19.01 -0.06
CA PRO A 114 3.79 17.78 0.69
C PRO A 114 3.01 17.71 2.01
N SER A 115 2.59 18.85 2.55
CA SER A 115 1.78 18.96 3.76
C SER A 115 0.29 18.72 3.56
N SER A 116 -0.15 18.52 2.31
CA SER A 116 -1.57 18.36 1.96
C SER A 116 -1.81 17.14 1.08
N PHE A 117 -2.99 16.55 1.19
CA PHE A 117 -3.50 15.65 0.15
C PHE A 117 -4.81 16.20 -0.40
N PHE A 118 -5.13 15.72 -1.59
CA PHE A 118 -6.28 16.12 -2.37
C PHE A 118 -7.20 14.92 -2.51
N TYR A 119 -8.52 15.14 -2.46
CA TYR A 119 -9.48 14.05 -2.66
C TYR A 119 -10.69 14.46 -3.50
N LYS A 120 -11.39 13.46 -4.02
CA LYS A 120 -12.68 13.57 -4.73
C LYS A 120 -13.62 12.47 -4.28
N GLU A 121 -14.90 12.79 -4.14
CA GLU A 121 -15.97 11.81 -3.88
C GLU A 121 -16.63 11.26 -5.15
N SER A 122 -16.31 11.85 -6.32
CA SER A 122 -16.78 11.40 -7.63
C SER A 122 -15.64 11.33 -8.63
N HIS A 123 -15.63 10.33 -9.51
CA HIS A 123 -14.66 10.28 -10.62
C HIS A 123 -14.91 11.39 -11.66
N ASN A 124 -16.15 11.89 -11.73
CA ASN A 124 -16.54 12.94 -12.68
C ASN A 124 -16.33 14.35 -12.10
N ALA A 125 -15.97 14.47 -10.81
CA ALA A 125 -15.69 15.76 -10.22
C ALA A 125 -14.43 16.38 -10.86
N GLU A 126 -14.52 17.63 -11.31
CA GLU A 126 -13.37 18.35 -11.88
C GLU A 126 -12.39 18.77 -10.78
N ASN A 127 -12.92 19.33 -9.69
CA ASN A 127 -12.13 19.91 -8.61
C ASN A 127 -11.77 18.91 -7.51
N TYR A 128 -10.60 19.09 -6.92
CA TYR A 128 -10.17 18.37 -5.71
C TYR A 128 -10.43 19.22 -4.48
N GLU A 129 -10.86 18.58 -3.39
CA GLU A 129 -10.84 19.18 -2.06
C GLU A 129 -9.47 18.95 -1.41
N GLU A 130 -8.98 19.95 -0.67
CA GLU A 130 -7.66 19.93 -0.02
C GLU A 130 -7.81 19.62 1.47
N VAL A 131 -7.04 18.65 1.97
CA VAL A 131 -6.82 18.40 3.39
C VAL A 131 -5.39 18.78 3.73
N VAL A 132 -5.24 19.79 4.57
CA VAL A 132 -3.94 20.18 5.13
C VAL A 132 -3.67 19.27 6.33
N VAL A 133 -2.78 18.29 6.14
CA VAL A 133 -2.48 17.28 7.15
C VAL A 133 -1.63 17.83 8.29
N ARG A 134 -0.76 18.77 7.94
CA ARG A 134 0.18 19.41 8.84
C ARG A 134 -0.14 20.89 8.96
N SER A 135 -0.70 21.28 10.11
CA SER A 135 -0.91 22.70 10.44
C SER A 135 0.31 23.25 11.16
N PHE A 136 0.85 24.39 10.69
CA PHE A 136 1.94 25.11 11.35
C PHE A 136 1.59 25.60 12.77
N LYS A 137 0.31 25.58 13.15
CA LYS A 137 -0.16 25.92 14.51
C LYS A 137 -0.09 24.76 15.50
N ALA A 138 0.05 23.52 15.02
CA ALA A 138 0.16 22.35 15.88
C ALA A 138 1.62 22.18 16.38
N LYS A 139 1.77 21.75 17.65
CA LYS A 139 3.03 21.51 18.38
C LYS A 139 4.20 21.06 17.50
N LYS A 140 5.42 21.58 17.79
CA LYS A 140 6.76 21.19 17.28
C LYS A 140 6.83 19.86 16.50
N LEU A 141 6.31 19.81 15.26
CA LEU A 141 6.45 18.66 14.38
C LEU A 141 7.86 18.68 13.77
N LYS A 142 8.52 17.53 13.68
CA LYS A 142 9.83 17.39 13.04
C LYS A 142 9.77 17.85 11.58
N PRO A 143 10.77 18.57 11.04
CA PRO A 143 10.81 18.92 9.61
C PRO A 143 10.56 17.70 8.71
N LEU A 144 9.92 17.89 7.55
CA LEU A 144 9.55 16.74 6.69
C LEU A 144 10.80 16.00 6.19
N GLU A 145 11.90 16.72 6.04
CA GLU A 145 13.20 16.25 5.59
C GLU A 145 13.89 15.34 6.62
N THR A 146 13.48 15.39 7.89
CA THR A 146 14.06 14.56 8.94
C THR A 146 13.24 13.31 9.25
N LEU A 147 12.09 13.14 8.59
CA LEU A 147 11.27 11.93 8.71
C LEU A 147 11.94 10.77 7.98
N ASN A 148 12.08 9.65 8.67
CA ASN A 148 12.70 8.45 8.12
C ASN A 148 11.80 7.24 8.37
N LEU A 149 11.83 6.28 7.44
CA LEU A 149 11.16 5.01 7.63
C LEU A 149 11.88 4.21 8.71
N GLN A 150 11.12 3.76 9.71
CA GLN A 150 11.62 2.84 10.72
C GLN A 150 11.23 1.41 10.32
N PRO A 151 12.13 0.42 10.50
CA PRO A 151 11.78 -0.97 10.26
C PRO A 151 10.62 -1.39 11.16
N ALA A 152 9.68 -2.18 10.63
CA ALA A 152 8.57 -2.72 11.40
C ALA A 152 9.04 -3.80 12.40
N TYR A 153 10.14 -4.48 12.06
CA TYR A 153 10.68 -5.60 12.79
C TYR A 153 12.21 -5.46 12.85
N LEU A 154 12.78 -5.69 14.03
CA LEU A 154 14.24 -5.64 14.24
C LEU A 154 14.90 -7.01 14.05
N GLN A 155 14.12 -8.07 14.14
CA GLN A 155 14.57 -9.45 14.07
C GLN A 155 13.43 -10.33 13.55
N ILE A 156 13.78 -11.53 13.12
CA ILE A 156 12.81 -12.56 12.72
C ILE A 156 11.87 -12.82 13.90
N ILE A 157 10.57 -12.76 13.63
CA ILE A 157 9.55 -13.03 14.64
C ILE A 157 9.58 -14.53 14.93
N PRO A 158 9.83 -14.94 16.19
CA PRO A 158 9.85 -16.35 16.53
C PRO A 158 8.45 -16.95 16.33
N LEU A 159 8.40 -18.21 15.93
CA LEU A 159 7.15 -18.97 15.87
C LEU A 159 6.52 -19.03 17.26
N SER A 160 5.20 -18.82 17.34
CA SER A 160 4.47 -19.02 18.58
C SER A 160 4.55 -20.49 19.03
N GLU A 161 4.52 -20.73 20.33
CA GLU A 161 4.60 -22.06 20.96
C GLU A 161 3.67 -23.09 20.27
N HIS A 162 2.42 -22.70 20.00
CA HIS A 162 1.43 -23.55 19.34
C HIS A 162 1.76 -23.95 17.90
N LYS A 163 2.66 -23.23 17.22
CA LYS A 163 3.08 -23.51 15.84
C LYS A 163 4.42 -24.23 15.75
N LYS A 164 5.10 -24.46 16.88
CA LYS A 164 6.36 -25.23 16.92
C LYS A 164 6.14 -26.75 16.99
N LEU A 165 4.91 -27.19 17.28
CA LEU A 165 4.54 -28.59 17.54
C LEU A 165 3.84 -29.29 16.35
N ILE A 166 3.87 -28.69 15.16
CA ILE A 166 3.40 -29.27 13.89
C ILE A 166 4.62 -29.42 12.98
#